data_AF-A0A0B1TYQ0-F1
#
_entry.id   AF-A0A0B1TYQ0-F1
#
_cell.length_a   1.000
_cell.length_b   1.000
_cell.length_c   1.000
_cell.angle_alpha   90.00
_cell.angle_beta   90.00
_cell.angle_gamma   90.00
#
_symmetry.space_group_name_H-M   'P 1'
#
loop_
_entity.id
_entity.type
_entity.pdbx_description
1 polymer ?
#
loop_
_entity_poly.entity_id
_entity_poly.type
_entity_poly.pdbx_seq_one_letter_code
_entity_poly.pdbx_strand_id
1 'polypeptide(L)'
;MLKPRDRKREQKGFTLIEIIAVLVILGILAVVAVPKYFDMQDQARMQAARGLISSAQSQLSLGYANSKLNTSYAFATGTECAKVVVSNAGGVVANLNCTGTNAVTITANVGPQTATGYWNNPDGN
;
A
#
# COMPACT_ATOMS: atom_id res chain seq x y z
N MET A 1 22.52 -68.56 -17.65
CA MET A 1 22.57 -67.12 -18.02
C MET A 1 21.14 -66.57 -17.98
N LEU A 2 20.79 -65.84 -16.91
CA LEU A 2 19.42 -65.33 -16.66
C LEU A 2 19.31 -63.92 -17.22
N LYS A 3 18.34 -63.69 -18.11
CA LYS A 3 18.07 -62.40 -18.75
C LYS A 3 17.21 -61.54 -17.81
N PRO A 4 17.60 -60.30 -17.47
CA PRO A 4 16.79 -59.42 -16.63
C PRO A 4 15.53 -59.00 -17.37
N ARG A 5 14.36 -59.11 -16.73
CA ARG A 5 13.11 -58.53 -17.25
C ARG A 5 13.07 -57.05 -16.89
N ASP A 6 13.20 -56.20 -17.90
CA ASP A 6 12.97 -54.76 -17.79
C ASP A 6 11.50 -54.50 -17.46
N ARG A 7 11.22 -54.08 -16.22
CA ARG A 7 9.87 -53.65 -15.81
C ARG A 7 9.66 -52.23 -16.32
N LYS A 8 9.02 -52.08 -17.47
CA LYS A 8 8.44 -50.79 -17.90
C LYS A 8 7.53 -50.31 -16.78
N ARG A 9 7.93 -49.24 -16.09
CA ARG A 9 7.06 -48.53 -15.15
C ARG A 9 5.90 -47.98 -15.96
N GLU A 10 4.68 -48.48 -15.74
CA GLU A 10 3.48 -47.92 -16.33
C GLU A 10 3.37 -46.46 -15.85
N GLN A 11 3.55 -45.52 -16.77
CA GLN A 11 3.24 -44.13 -16.50
C GLN A 11 1.72 -44.01 -16.41
N LYS A 12 1.19 -44.00 -15.19
CA LYS A 12 -0.19 -43.64 -14.93
C LYS A 12 -0.35 -42.16 -15.29
N GLY A 13 -0.92 -41.89 -16.46
CA GLY A 13 -1.32 -40.53 -16.85
C GLY A 13 -2.51 -40.07 -16.01
N PHE A 14 -2.64 -38.76 -15.82
CA PHE A 14 -3.83 -38.14 -15.22
C PHE A 14 -5.05 -38.45 -16.08
N THR A 15 -6.16 -38.77 -15.43
CA THR A 15 -7.42 -39.05 -16.13
C THR A 15 -8.11 -37.74 -16.53
N LEU A 16 -8.87 -37.76 -17.63
CA LEU A 16 -9.60 -36.57 -18.10
C LEU A 16 -10.60 -36.08 -17.03
N ILE A 17 -11.20 -37.01 -16.29
CA ILE A 17 -12.11 -36.69 -15.17
C ILE A 17 -11.38 -35.99 -14.01
N GLU A 18 -10.11 -36.31 -13.76
CA GLU A 18 -9.27 -35.64 -12.75
C GLU A 18 -9.04 -34.18 -13.09
N ILE A 19 -8.74 -33.90 -14.37
CA ILE A 19 -8.52 -32.53 -14.82
C ILE A 19 -9.82 -31.72 -14.79
N ILE A 20 -10.96 -32.31 -15.17
CA ILE A 20 -12.26 -31.63 -15.06
C ILE A 20 -12.61 -31.32 -13.61
N ALA A 21 -12.47 -32.28 -12.70
CA ALA A 21 -12.77 -32.07 -11.29
C ALA A 21 -11.92 -30.94 -10.69
N VAL A 22 -10.63 -30.86 -11.04
CA VAL A 22 -9.73 -29.78 -10.60
C VAL A 22 -10.15 -28.43 -11.16
N LEU A 23 -10.48 -28.34 -12.46
CA LEU A 23 -10.94 -27.09 -13.08
C LEU A 23 -12.25 -26.58 -12.46
N VAL A 24 -13.18 -27.49 -12.12
CA VAL A 24 -14.42 -27.12 -11.42
C VAL A 24 -14.12 -26.54 -10.04
N ILE A 25 -13.24 -27.18 -9.26
CA ILE A 25 -12.86 -26.68 -7.93
C ILE A 25 -12.15 -25.33 -8.04
N LEU A 26 -11.16 -25.20 -8.93
CA LEU A 26 -10.46 -23.93 -9.17
C LEU A 26 -11.39 -22.83 -9.67
N GLY A 27 -12.40 -23.16 -10.48
CA GLY A 27 -13.42 -22.23 -10.94
C GLY A 27 -14.24 -21.65 -9.79
N ILE A 28 -14.70 -22.49 -8.86
CA ILE A 28 -15.44 -22.04 -7.67
C ILE A 28 -14.56 -21.17 -6.77
N LEU A 29 -13.32 -21.61 -6.51
CA LEU A 29 -12.38 -20.85 -5.68
C LEU A 29 -12.05 -19.48 -6.28
N ALA A 30 -11.87 -19.40 -7.60
CA ALA A 30 -11.56 -18.15 -8.29
C ALA A 30 -12.69 -17.11 -8.13
N VAL A 31 -13.95 -17.53 -8.26
CA VAL A 31 -15.11 -16.63 -8.13
C VAL A 31 -15.19 -16.00 -6.73
N VAL A 32 -14.84 -16.74 -5.68
CA VAL A 32 -14.85 -16.22 -4.30
C VAL A 32 -13.57 -15.43 -3.97
N ALA A 33 -12.42 -15.87 -4.46
CA ALA A 33 -11.13 -15.27 -4.11
C ALA A 33 -10.90 -13.90 -4.76
N VAL A 34 -11.29 -13.72 -6.03
CA VAL A 34 -11.07 -12.49 -6.79
C VAL A 34 -11.68 -11.23 -6.14
N PRO A 35 -12.98 -11.20 -5.78
CA PRO A 35 -13.57 -10.00 -5.16
C PRO A 35 -12.93 -9.67 -3.81
N LYS A 36 -12.63 -10.70 -3.00
CA LYS A 36 -11.94 -10.53 -1.71
C LYS A 36 -10.53 -9.96 -1.88
N TYR A 37 -9.81 -10.40 -2.92
CA TYR A 37 -8.48 -9.90 -3.20
C TYR A 37 -8.49 -8.40 -3.53
N PHE A 38 -9.47 -7.92 -4.31
CA PHE A 38 -9.60 -6.50 -4.59
C PHE A 38 -9.96 -5.67 -3.34
N ASP A 39 -10.89 -6.14 -2.51
CA ASP A 39 -11.22 -5.48 -1.23
C ASP A 39 -9.99 -5.40 -0.31
N MET A 40 -9.21 -6.49 -0.20
CA MET A 40 -7.97 -6.49 0.58
C MET A 40 -6.94 -5.49 0.04
N GLN A 41 -6.81 -5.33 -1.30
CA GLN A 41 -5.94 -4.32 -1.88
C GLN A 41 -6.40 -2.91 -1.53
N ASP A 42 -7.69 -2.63 -1.62
CA ASP A 42 -8.24 -1.31 -1.32
C ASP A 42 -8.11 -0.97 0.16
N GLN A 43 -8.36 -1.92 1.06
CA GLN A 43 -8.08 -1.77 2.48
C GLN A 43 -6.59 -1.50 2.74
N ALA A 44 -5.68 -2.25 2.09
CA ALA A 44 -4.25 -2.02 2.23
C ALA A 44 -3.83 -0.61 1.78
N ARG A 45 -4.38 -0.12 0.65
CA ARG A 45 -4.14 1.24 0.16
C ARG A 45 -4.69 2.30 1.12
N MET A 46 -5.87 2.09 1.68
CA MET A 46 -6.45 2.98 2.70
C MET A 46 -5.56 3.06 3.94
N GLN A 47 -5.05 1.92 4.43
CA GLN A 47 -4.16 1.92 5.58
C GLN A 47 -2.82 2.56 5.28
N ALA A 48 -2.27 2.35 4.08
CA ALA A 48 -1.07 3.06 3.62
C ALA A 48 -1.30 4.58 3.59
N ALA A 49 -2.44 5.05 3.08
CA ALA A 49 -2.79 6.47 3.06
C ALA A 49 -2.89 7.07 4.48
N ARG A 50 -3.50 6.34 5.43
CA ARG A 50 -3.53 6.75 6.85
C ARG A 50 -2.13 6.77 7.48
N GLY A 51 -1.28 5.79 7.15
CA GLY A 51 0.11 5.77 7.57
C GLY A 51 0.87 7.03 7.12
N LEU A 52 0.71 7.40 5.84
CA LEU A 52 1.33 8.61 5.29
C LEU A 52 0.85 9.89 6.00
N ILE A 53 -0.44 9.98 6.32
CA ILE A 53 -0.98 11.11 7.10
C ILE A 53 -0.28 11.20 8.46
N SER A 54 -0.11 10.08 9.16
CA SER A 54 0.56 10.08 10.48
C SER A 54 2.04 10.51 10.37
N SER A 55 2.72 10.08 9.32
CA SER A 55 4.10 10.51 9.03
C SER A 55 4.16 12.01 8.71
N ALA A 56 3.21 12.54 7.95
CA ALA A 56 3.11 13.96 7.65
C ALA A 56 2.80 14.80 8.89
N GLN A 57 1.88 14.38 9.75
CA GLN A 57 1.61 15.02 11.04
C GLN A 57 2.89 15.10 11.89
N SER A 58 3.67 14.02 11.92
CA SER A 58 4.92 13.97 12.66
C SER A 58 5.97 14.91 12.07
N GLN A 59 6.11 14.92 10.75
CA GLN A 59 7.03 15.82 10.03
C GLN A 59 6.65 17.30 10.21
N LEU A 60 5.35 17.63 10.18
CA LEU A 60 4.85 18.98 10.43
C LEU A 60 5.17 19.43 11.87
N SER A 61 4.92 18.57 12.87
CA SER A 61 5.28 18.87 14.26
C SER A 61 6.79 19.09 14.44
N LEU A 62 7.63 18.28 13.80
CA LEU A 62 9.08 18.40 13.85
C LEU A 62 9.58 19.67 13.13
N GLY A 63 9.07 19.95 11.94
CA GLY A 63 9.40 21.18 11.20
C GLY A 63 8.98 22.42 11.99
N TYR A 64 7.81 22.39 12.61
CA TYR A 64 7.33 23.48 13.45
C TYR A 64 8.23 23.69 14.67
N ALA A 65 8.58 22.62 15.40
CA ALA A 65 9.49 22.70 16.53
C ALA A 65 10.85 23.29 16.13
N ASN A 66 11.41 22.88 14.99
CA ASN A 66 12.66 23.43 14.48
C ASN A 66 12.58 24.93 14.18
N SER A 67 11.45 25.42 13.67
CA SER A 67 11.25 26.86 13.45
C SER A 67 11.25 27.68 14.74
N LYS A 68 10.86 27.08 15.86
CA LYS A 68 10.90 27.73 17.19
C LYS A 68 12.29 27.72 17.81
N LEU A 69 13.09 26.70 17.50
CA LEU A 69 14.47 26.57 18.01
C LEU A 69 15.49 27.35 17.16
N ASN A 70 15.23 27.49 15.85
CA ASN A 70 16.13 28.14 14.91
C ASN A 70 15.36 29.15 14.06
N THR A 71 15.63 30.44 14.29
CA THR A 71 14.99 31.55 13.57
C THR A 71 15.32 31.61 12.07
N SER A 72 16.37 30.91 11.62
CA SER A 72 16.71 30.78 10.20
C SER A 72 15.95 29.64 9.51
N TYR A 73 15.26 28.79 10.27
CA TYR A 73 14.45 27.71 9.73
C TYR A 73 13.08 28.23 9.29
N ALA A 74 12.88 28.35 7.98
CA ALA A 74 11.60 28.76 7.41
C ALA A 74 10.62 27.58 7.36
N PHE A 75 9.73 27.48 8.35
CA PHE A 75 8.64 26.52 8.31
C PHE A 75 7.65 26.88 7.20
N ALA A 76 7.41 25.93 6.31
CA ALA A 76 6.38 26.01 5.29
C ALA A 76 5.69 24.66 5.17
N THR A 77 4.38 24.62 5.44
CA THR A 77 3.57 23.40 5.44
C THR A 77 3.78 22.53 4.21
N GLY A 78 3.76 23.14 3.02
CA GLY A 78 3.94 22.42 1.75
C GLY A 78 5.30 21.74 1.66
N THR A 79 6.36 22.44 2.05
CA THR A 79 7.74 21.92 2.04
C THR A 79 7.95 20.82 3.06
N GLU A 80 7.37 20.96 4.26
CA GLU A 80 7.46 19.93 5.29
C GLU A 80 6.73 18.66 4.90
N CYS A 81 5.51 18.76 4.36
CA CYS A 81 4.79 17.58 3.87
C CYS A 81 5.46 16.92 2.66
N ALA A 82 6.12 17.70 1.79
CA ALA A 82 6.83 17.14 0.64
C ALA A 82 7.97 16.18 1.05
N LYS A 83 8.50 16.29 2.27
CA LYS A 83 9.52 15.37 2.80
C LYS A 83 9.00 13.94 3.07
N VAL A 84 7.68 13.74 3.04
CA VAL A 84 7.02 12.45 3.28
C VAL A 84 6.57 11.79 1.97
N VAL A 85 6.79 12.43 0.81
CA VAL A 85 6.36 11.89 -0.49
C VAL A 85 7.08 10.59 -0.80
N VAL A 86 6.29 9.56 -1.17
CA VAL A 86 6.80 8.24 -1.56
C VAL A 86 6.75 8.08 -3.07
N SER A 87 7.92 8.21 -3.69
CA SER A 87 8.14 7.95 -5.12
C SER A 87 8.95 6.67 -5.30
N ASN A 88 8.60 5.87 -6.30
CA ASN A 88 9.43 4.76 -6.78
C ASN A 88 9.88 5.05 -8.22
N ALA A 89 10.79 4.23 -8.77
CA ALA A 89 11.36 4.45 -10.11
C ALA A 89 10.31 4.54 -11.25
N GLY A 90 9.09 4.04 -11.02
CA GLY A 90 7.94 4.13 -11.93
C GLY A 90 7.02 5.35 -11.72
N GLY A 91 7.35 6.28 -10.82
CA GLY A 91 6.55 7.48 -10.54
C GLY A 91 6.08 7.60 -9.08
N VAL A 92 5.23 8.59 -8.82
CA VAL A 92 4.66 8.85 -7.48
C VAL A 92 3.64 7.76 -7.15
N VAL A 93 3.95 6.94 -6.14
CA VAL A 93 3.10 5.83 -5.68
C VAL A 93 2.06 6.33 -4.68
N ALA A 94 2.38 7.42 -3.97
CA ALA A 94 1.46 8.12 -3.11
C ALA A 94 1.75 9.63 -3.09
N ASN A 95 0.72 10.45 -3.27
CA ASN A 95 0.83 11.90 -3.20
C ASN A 95 0.25 12.42 -1.87
N LEU A 96 1.00 13.28 -1.19
CA LEU A 96 0.50 14.05 -0.05
C LEU A 96 0.33 15.51 -0.44
N ASN A 97 -0.88 16.04 -0.23
CA ASN A 97 -1.16 17.45 -0.34
C ASN A 97 -1.50 18.01 1.04
N CYS A 98 -0.75 19.02 1.47
CA CYS A 98 -0.98 19.70 2.74
C CYS A 98 -1.31 21.16 2.51
N THR A 99 -2.44 21.59 3.05
CA THR A 99 -2.99 22.93 2.83
C THR A 99 -3.32 23.58 4.17
N GLY A 100 -3.02 24.87 4.30
CA GLY A 100 -3.13 25.62 5.55
C GLY A 100 -1.77 25.84 6.23
N THR A 101 -1.76 26.70 7.25
CA THR A 101 -0.53 27.11 7.97
C THR A 101 -0.60 26.70 9.43
N ASN A 102 -1.74 26.96 10.07
CA ASN A 102 -1.94 26.71 11.51
C ASN A 102 -2.92 25.56 11.77
N ALA A 103 -3.92 25.44 10.89
CA ALA A 103 -4.76 24.26 10.75
C ALA A 103 -4.50 23.66 9.37
N VAL A 104 -3.72 22.59 9.33
CA VAL A 104 -3.28 21.93 8.11
C VAL A 104 -4.19 20.75 7.80
N THR A 105 -4.80 20.78 6.63
CA THR A 105 -5.48 19.62 6.04
C THR A 105 -4.48 18.83 5.24
N ILE A 106 -4.29 17.57 5.61
CA ILE A 106 -3.38 16.61 4.96
C ILE A 106 -4.24 15.65 4.16
N THR A 107 -4.02 15.57 2.85
CA THR A 107 -4.71 14.64 1.95
C THR A 107 -3.69 13.69 1.34
N ALA A 108 -3.81 12.40 1.63
CA ALA A 108 -2.98 11.35 1.06
C ALA A 108 -3.77 10.58 -0.01
N ASN A 109 -3.18 10.43 -1.19
CA ASN A 109 -3.74 9.69 -2.32
C ASN A 109 -2.86 8.48 -2.62
N VAL A 110 -3.41 7.27 -2.51
CA VAL A 110 -2.72 5.99 -2.78
C VAL A 110 -3.56 5.18 -3.76
N GLY A 111 -3.21 5.21 -5.04
CA GLY A 111 -4.07 4.68 -6.10
C GLY A 111 -5.44 5.41 -6.12
N PRO A 112 -6.58 4.69 -6.18
CA PRO A 112 -7.91 5.31 -6.15
C PRO A 112 -8.37 5.74 -4.75
N GLN A 113 -7.62 5.39 -3.69
CA GLN A 113 -8.02 5.66 -2.31
C GLN A 113 -7.48 7.01 -1.85
N THR A 114 -8.34 7.83 -1.27
CA THR A 114 -8.00 9.12 -0.67
C THR A 114 -8.31 9.08 0.82
N ALA A 115 -7.35 9.51 1.63
CA ALA A 115 -7.54 9.73 3.06
C ALA A 115 -7.23 11.19 3.40
N THR A 116 -7.97 11.73 4.36
CA THR A 116 -7.75 13.08 4.87
C THR A 116 -7.53 13.02 6.38
N GLY A 117 -6.54 13.77 6.84
CA GLY A 117 -6.28 14.00 8.25
C GLY A 117 -5.92 15.45 8.51
N TYR A 118 -5.77 15.78 9.78
CA TYR A 118 -5.57 17.16 10.21
C TYR A 118 -4.36 17.25 11.11
N TRP A 119 -3.59 18.31 10.96
CA TRP A 119 -2.57 18.71 11.91
C TRP A 119 -2.85 20.15 12.31
N ASN A 120 -2.94 20.41 13.60
CA ASN A 120 -2.99 21.77 14.11
C ASN A 120 -1.63 22.08 14.73
N ASN A 121 -1.18 23.32 14.60
CA ASN A 121 0.06 23.68 15.25
C ASN A 121 -0.08 23.52 16.79
N PRO A 122 1.02 23.18 17.48
CA PRO A 122 1.00 22.97 18.92
C PRO A 122 0.67 24.22 19.75
N ASP A 123 0.85 25.42 19.18
CA ASP A 123 0.70 26.70 19.87
C ASP A 123 -0.74 27.24 19.79
N GLY A 124 -1.63 26.56 19.05
CA GLY A 124 -3.06 26.90 18.92
C GLY A 124 -3.38 28.16 18.12
N ASN A 125 -2.40 28.78 17.47
CA ASN A 125 -2.57 29.99 16.65
C ASN A 125 -2.45 29.70 15.18
#